data_AF-A0A535UW15-F1
#
_entry.id   AF-A0A535UW15-F1
#
_cell.length_a   1.000
_cell.length_b   1.000
_cell.length_c   1.000
_cell.angle_alpha   90.00
_cell.angle_beta   90.00
_cell.angle_gamma   90.00
#
_symmetry.space_group_name_H-M   'P 1'
#
loop_
_entity.id
_entity.type
_entity.pdbx_description
1 polymer ?
#
loop_
_entity_poly.entity_id
_entity_poly.type
_entity_poly.pdbx_seq_one_letter_code
_entity_poly.pdbx_strand_id
1 'polypeptide(L)'
;MRAPVETARNDRSLSSRGLIGSVISDAQRLVSLEVALAKQEIKELATGNAIAAGLMAFGGVLVLLAVLVAVPSLVVILVPWHWEAAAVWIGAYVLIGLLLIIAGKARMRIGLPPRTVETLKENKEWALRRVRSNGR
;
A
#
# COMPACT_ATOMS: atom_id res chain seq x y z
N MET A 1 -37.25 -41.90 -56.57
CA MET A 1 -35.92 -41.71 -55.95
C MET A 1 -35.84 -40.28 -55.42
N ARG A 2 -35.83 -40.05 -54.10
CA ARG A 2 -35.62 -38.72 -53.48
C ARG A 2 -34.32 -38.77 -52.67
N ALA A 3 -33.41 -37.83 -52.96
CA ALA A 3 -32.09 -37.78 -52.36
C ALA A 3 -32.12 -37.11 -50.96
N PRO A 4 -31.38 -37.63 -49.98
CA PRO A 4 -31.14 -36.94 -48.71
C PRO A 4 -29.95 -35.98 -48.87
N VAL A 5 -30.19 -34.67 -48.95
CA VAL A 5 -29.12 -33.65 -49.04
C VAL A 5 -29.19 -32.62 -47.90
N GLU A 6 -30.10 -32.78 -46.93
CA GLU A 6 -30.35 -31.73 -45.91
C GLU A 6 -29.48 -31.82 -44.65
N THR A 7 -28.85 -32.95 -44.34
CA THR A 7 -28.12 -33.15 -43.08
C THR A 7 -26.71 -32.53 -43.08
N ALA A 8 -25.96 -32.63 -44.19
CA ALA A 8 -24.54 -32.21 -44.24
C ALA A 8 -24.30 -30.68 -44.24
N ARG A 9 -25.34 -29.84 -44.35
CA ARG A 9 -25.23 -28.38 -44.29
C ARG A 9 -25.39 -27.84 -42.86
N ASN A 10 -26.17 -28.53 -42.03
CA ASN A 10 -26.43 -28.11 -40.65
C ASN A 10 -25.19 -28.32 -39.76
N ASP A 11 -24.52 -29.47 -39.87
CA ASP A 11 -23.33 -29.82 -39.07
C ASP A 11 -22.13 -28.90 -39.32
N ARG A 12 -21.92 -28.47 -40.58
CA ARG A 12 -20.88 -27.49 -40.91
C ARG A 12 -21.17 -26.12 -40.28
N SER A 13 -22.44 -25.69 -40.27
CA SER A 13 -22.82 -24.41 -39.66
C SER A 13 -22.70 -24.42 -38.14
N LEU A 14 -22.98 -25.56 -37.50
CA LEU A 14 -22.78 -25.78 -36.07
C LEU A 14 -21.29 -25.82 -35.71
N SER A 15 -20.47 -26.48 -36.52
CA SER A 15 -19.01 -26.52 -36.35
C SER A 15 -18.36 -25.14 -36.54
N SER A 16 -18.72 -24.38 -37.58
CA SER A 16 -18.18 -23.02 -37.80
C SER A 16 -18.61 -22.04 -36.70
N ARG A 17 -19.84 -22.15 -36.17
CA ARG A 17 -20.29 -21.35 -35.02
C ARG A 17 -19.57 -21.74 -33.73
N GLY A 18 -19.29 -23.03 -33.52
CA GLY A 18 -18.51 -23.53 -32.38
C GLY A 18 -17.06 -23.03 -32.38
N LEU A 19 -16.41 -22.98 -33.54
CA LEU A 19 -15.03 -22.48 -33.71
C LEU A 19 -14.92 -20.97 -33.44
N ILE A 20 -15.92 -20.18 -33.83
CA ILE A 20 -15.95 -18.74 -33.51
C ILE A 20 -16.13 -18.54 -32.00
N GLY A 21 -16.97 -19.35 -31.37
CA GLY A 21 -17.17 -19.34 -29.92
C GLY A 21 -15.89 -19.69 -29.14
N SER A 22 -15.13 -20.68 -29.59
CA SER A 22 -13.86 -21.05 -28.94
C SER A 22 -12.81 -19.96 -29.06
N VAL A 23 -12.67 -19.33 -30.25
CA VAL A 23 -11.72 -18.22 -30.46
C VAL A 23 -12.04 -17.01 -29.59
N ILE A 24 -13.33 -16.67 -29.43
CA ILE A 24 -13.76 -15.59 -28.52
C ILE A 24 -13.42 -15.94 -27.06
N SER A 25 -13.65 -17.19 -26.66
CA SER A 25 -13.30 -17.64 -25.29
C SER A 25 -11.79 -17.61 -25.05
N ASP A 26 -10.99 -17.97 -26.04
CA ASP A 26 -9.52 -17.94 -25.97
C ASP A 26 -9.00 -16.51 -25.91
N ALA A 27 -9.59 -15.59 -26.69
CA ALA A 27 -9.28 -14.17 -26.63
C ALA A 27 -9.61 -13.56 -25.25
N GLN A 28 -10.78 -13.89 -24.68
CA GLN A 28 -11.13 -13.48 -23.32
C GLN A 28 -10.17 -14.03 -22.28
N ARG A 29 -9.72 -15.29 -22.46
CA ARG A 29 -8.75 -15.94 -21.58
C ARG A 29 -7.39 -15.25 -21.66
N LEU A 30 -6.90 -14.92 -22.86
CA LEU A 30 -5.66 -14.17 -23.04
C LEU A 30 -5.72 -12.81 -22.33
N VAL A 31 -6.80 -12.05 -22.54
CA VAL A 31 -6.98 -10.74 -21.88
C VAL A 31 -6.98 -10.88 -20.35
N SER A 32 -7.63 -11.92 -19.81
CA SER A 32 -7.62 -12.17 -18.36
C SER A 32 -6.22 -12.51 -17.83
N LEU A 33 -5.42 -13.21 -18.63
CA LEU A 33 -4.03 -13.55 -18.30
C LEU A 33 -3.13 -12.32 -18.36
N GLU A 34 -3.26 -11.48 -19.39
CA GLU A 34 -2.52 -10.22 -19.51
C GLU A 34 -2.77 -9.31 -18.30
N VAL A 35 -4.03 -9.21 -17.86
CA VAL A 35 -4.41 -8.45 -16.67
C VAL A 35 -3.83 -9.08 -15.40
N ALA A 36 -3.83 -10.41 -15.29
CA ALA A 36 -3.23 -11.09 -14.15
C ALA A 36 -1.71 -10.89 -14.10
N LEU A 37 -1.03 -10.94 -15.25
CA LEU A 37 0.39 -10.71 -15.40
C LEU A 37 0.76 -9.27 -15.06
N ALA A 38 0.06 -8.30 -15.62
CA ALA A 38 0.26 -6.88 -15.32
C ALA A 38 0.06 -6.58 -13.82
N LYS A 39 -0.95 -7.20 -13.19
CA LYS A 39 -1.15 -7.09 -11.73
C LYS A 39 0.03 -7.68 -10.94
N GLN A 40 0.58 -8.80 -11.39
CA GLN A 40 1.72 -9.43 -10.75
C GLN A 40 2.98 -8.55 -10.87
N GLU A 41 3.26 -8.03 -12.06
CA GLU A 41 4.41 -7.15 -12.31
C GLU A 41 4.32 -5.86 -11.50
N ILE A 42 3.14 -5.22 -11.45
CA ILE A 42 2.91 -4.05 -10.58
C ILE A 42 3.13 -4.41 -9.11
N LYS A 43 2.65 -5.57 -8.64
CA LYS A 43 2.84 -6.01 -7.25
C LYS A 43 4.32 -6.24 -6.93
N GLU A 44 5.06 -6.85 -7.83
CA GLU A 44 6.47 -7.15 -7.67
C GLU A 44 7.31 -5.87 -7.66
N LEU A 45 7.06 -4.95 -8.59
CA LEU A 45 7.64 -3.60 -8.62
C LEU A 45 7.32 -2.82 -7.35
N ALA A 46 6.05 -2.83 -6.91
CA ALA A 46 5.63 -2.13 -5.69
C ALA A 46 6.32 -2.71 -4.45
N THR A 47 6.45 -4.03 -4.35
CA THR A 47 7.08 -4.70 -3.21
C THR A 47 8.58 -4.45 -3.19
N GLY A 48 9.26 -4.61 -4.33
CA GLY A 48 10.69 -4.34 -4.48
C GLY A 48 11.02 -2.88 -4.17
N ASN A 49 10.27 -1.94 -4.74
CA ASN A 49 10.46 -0.51 -4.46
C ASN A 49 10.14 -0.14 -3.02
N ALA A 50 9.15 -0.79 -2.39
CA ALA A 50 8.86 -0.58 -0.97
C ALA A 50 10.01 -1.05 -0.07
N ILE A 51 10.60 -2.20 -0.36
CA ILE A 51 11.76 -2.71 0.38
C ILE A 51 12.97 -1.78 0.17
N ALA A 52 13.24 -1.37 -1.07
CA ALA A 52 14.32 -0.45 -1.38
C ALA A 52 14.15 0.91 -0.68
N ALA A 53 12.94 1.48 -0.71
CA ALA A 53 12.62 2.71 0.00
C ALA A 53 12.78 2.54 1.52
N GLY A 54 12.37 1.38 2.07
CA GLY A 54 12.58 1.04 3.47
C GLY A 54 14.05 0.97 3.86
N LEU A 55 14.88 0.32 3.05
CA LEU A 55 16.33 0.24 3.26
C LEU A 55 17.01 1.61 3.16
N MET A 56 16.64 2.44 2.16
CA MET A 56 17.16 3.80 2.05
C MET A 56 16.76 4.66 3.24
N ALA A 57 15.50 4.58 3.68
CA ALA A 57 15.03 5.30 4.86
C ALA A 57 15.78 4.87 6.11
N PHE A 58 15.95 3.55 6.32
CA PHE A 58 16.69 3.01 7.45
C PHE A 58 18.17 3.41 7.42
N GLY A 59 18.83 3.30 6.27
CA GLY A 59 20.20 3.76 6.08
C GLY A 59 20.36 5.26 6.35
N GLY A 60 19.40 6.07 5.90
CA GLY A 60 19.34 7.49 6.20
C GLY A 60 19.25 7.78 7.71
N VAL A 61 18.43 7.02 8.44
CA VAL A 61 18.35 7.12 9.91
C VAL A 61 19.69 6.74 10.56
N LEU A 62 20.35 5.67 10.11
CA LEU A 62 21.65 5.26 10.65
C LEU A 62 22.74 6.31 10.40
N VAL A 63 22.81 6.89 9.21
CA VAL A 63 23.75 7.98 8.90
C VAL A 63 23.45 9.20 9.77
N LEU A 64 22.18 9.55 9.92
CA LEU A 64 21.77 10.65 10.79
C LEU A 64 22.23 10.41 12.23
N LEU A 65 22.01 9.22 12.79
CA LEU A 65 22.49 8.83 14.12
C LEU A 65 24.02 8.88 14.23
N ALA A 66 24.73 8.39 13.22
CA ALA A 66 26.19 8.41 13.19
C ALA A 66 26.73 9.85 13.25
N VAL A 67 26.18 10.76 12.45
CA VAL A 67 26.53 12.20 12.48
C VAL A 67 26.17 12.80 13.84
N LEU A 68 24.99 12.48 14.35
CA LEU A 68 24.51 12.92 15.64
C LEU A 68 25.53 12.61 16.74
N VAL A 69 26.10 11.40 16.77
CA VAL A 69 27.05 10.98 17.80
C VAL A 69 28.47 11.44 17.50
N ALA A 70 28.93 11.26 16.26
CA ALA A 70 30.32 11.52 15.88
C ALA A 70 30.72 12.99 16.03
N VAL A 71 29.85 13.93 15.66
CA VAL A 71 30.21 15.36 15.69
C VAL A 71 30.36 15.88 17.12
N PRO A 72 29.42 15.67 18.07
CA PRO A 72 29.63 16.04 19.48
C PRO A 72 30.84 15.35 20.10
N SER A 73 31.05 14.06 19.83
CA SER A 73 32.23 13.34 20.34
C SER A 73 33.53 13.98 19.86
N LEU A 74 33.59 14.40 18.59
CA LEU A 74 34.76 15.08 18.05
C LEU A 74 34.95 16.47 18.66
N VAL A 75 33.88 17.24 18.85
CA VAL A 75 33.95 18.58 19.47
C VAL A 75 34.41 18.50 20.92
N VAL A 76 33.95 17.51 21.70
CA VAL A 76 34.38 17.30 23.09
C VAL A 76 35.88 16.99 23.18
N ILE A 77 36.43 16.27 22.19
CA ILE A 77 37.87 15.95 22.14
C ILE A 77 38.71 17.17 21.73
N LEU A 78 38.20 18.00 20.82
CA LEU A 78 38.96 19.13 20.26
C LEU A 78 38.88 20.42 21.09
N VAL A 79 37.89 20.58 21.96
CA VAL A 79 37.64 21.82 22.70
C VAL A 79 37.89 21.64 24.20
N PRO A 80 38.80 22.43 24.82
CA PRO A 80 39.10 22.34 26.26
C PRO A 80 37.94 22.77 27.17
N TRP A 81 36.89 23.37 26.60
CA TRP A 81 35.68 23.81 27.28
C TRP A 81 34.51 22.84 27.02
N HIS A 82 34.68 21.60 27.47
CA HIS A 82 33.85 20.44 27.13
C HIS A 82 32.35 20.63 27.44
N TRP A 83 32.02 21.38 28.49
CA TRP A 83 30.64 21.54 28.97
C TRP A 83 29.81 22.53 28.13
N GLU A 84 30.41 23.62 27.63
CA GLU A 84 29.73 24.58 26.75
C GLU A 84 29.46 23.96 25.37
N ALA A 85 30.44 23.21 24.84
CA ALA A 85 30.25 22.43 23.63
C ALA A 85 29.10 21.42 23.77
N ALA A 86 29.04 20.69 24.89
CA ALA A 86 27.95 19.76 25.16
C ALA A 86 26.59 20.47 25.24
N ALA A 87 26.51 21.64 25.90
CA ALA A 87 25.28 22.42 26.01
C ALA A 87 24.75 22.90 24.64
N VAL A 88 25.63 23.39 23.77
CA VAL A 88 25.26 23.81 22.40
C VAL A 88 24.72 22.63 21.59
N TRP A 89 25.38 21.47 21.69
CA TRP A 89 24.90 20.26 21.03
C TRP A 89 23.53 19.83 21.54
N ILE A 90 23.33 19.77 22.86
CA ILE A 90 22.01 19.48 23.46
C ILE A 90 20.94 20.44 22.91
N GLY A 91 21.25 21.73 22.80
CA GLY A 91 20.36 22.72 22.17
C GLY A 91 20.02 22.36 20.72
N ALA A 92 21.01 22.01 19.91
CA ALA A 92 20.80 21.57 18.53
C ALA A 92 19.94 20.30 18.43
N TYR A 93 20.18 19.32 19.31
CA TYR A 93 19.38 18.10 19.43
C TYR A 93 17.91 18.40 19.73
N VAL A 94 17.66 19.24 20.73
CA VAL A 94 16.29 19.63 21.11
C VAL A 94 15.60 20.35 19.95
N LEU A 95 16.30 21.24 19.25
CA LEU A 95 15.77 21.96 18.10
C LEU A 95 15.39 21.01 16.95
N ILE A 96 16.30 20.11 16.57
CA ILE A 96 16.07 19.12 15.51
C ILE A 96 14.92 18.18 15.91
N GLY A 97 14.91 17.70 17.15
CA GLY A 97 13.85 16.84 17.68
C GLY A 97 12.49 17.53 17.64
N LEU A 98 12.41 18.79 18.04
CA LEU A 98 11.17 19.57 18.00
C LEU A 98 10.66 19.76 16.56
N LEU A 99 11.55 20.08 15.62
CA LEU A 99 11.21 20.20 14.20
C LEU A 99 10.68 18.87 13.65
N LEU A 100 11.32 17.74 13.97
CA LEU A 100 10.86 16.41 13.56
C LEU A 100 9.50 16.05 14.16
N ILE A 101 9.25 16.38 15.42
CA ILE A 101 7.94 16.17 16.07
C ILE A 101 6.85 17.00 15.36
N ILE A 102 7.13 18.26 15.06
CA ILE A 102 6.18 19.14 14.36
C ILE A 102 5.90 18.62 12.94
N ALA A 103 6.95 18.30 12.19
CA ALA A 103 6.84 17.75 10.84
C ALA A 103 6.10 16.40 10.85
N GLY A 104 6.41 15.54 11.82
CA GLY A 104 5.74 14.25 12.04
C GLY A 104 4.26 14.43 12.32
N LYS A 105 3.89 15.32 13.26
CA LYS A 105 2.49 15.66 13.54
C LYS A 105 1.76 16.23 12.33
N ALA A 106 2.41 17.11 11.56
CA ALA A 106 1.82 17.70 10.36
C ALA A 106 1.52 16.64 9.29
N ARG A 107 2.33 15.58 9.23
CA ARG A 107 2.18 14.47 8.28
C ARG A 107 1.32 13.32 8.79
N MET A 108 0.98 13.34 10.08
CA MET A 108 0.16 12.34 10.73
C MET A 108 -1.31 12.48 10.27
N ARG A 109 -1.70 11.75 9.23
CA ARG A 109 -3.09 11.58 8.83
C ARG A 109 -3.72 10.46 9.64
N ILE A 110 -4.10 10.75 10.87
CA ILE A 110 -4.93 9.85 11.70
C ILE A 110 -6.35 9.89 11.13
N GLY A 111 -6.58 9.18 10.03
CA GLY A 111 -7.92 8.82 9.57
C GLY A 111 -8.27 7.45 10.12
N LEU A 112 -9.42 7.31 10.78
CA LEU A 112 -9.87 5.97 11.19
C LEU A 112 -9.95 5.06 9.96
N PRO A 113 -9.52 3.79 10.07
CA PRO A 113 -9.68 2.84 8.98
C PRO A 113 -11.17 2.80 8.57
N PRO A 114 -11.51 2.85 7.28
CA PRO A 114 -12.91 2.91 6.83
C PRO A 114 -13.74 1.74 7.39
N ARG A 115 -13.10 0.58 7.58
CA ARG A 115 -13.70 -0.60 8.24
C ARG A 115 -14.14 -0.34 9.68
N THR A 116 -13.35 0.39 10.47
CA THR A 116 -13.68 0.73 11.86
C THR A 116 -14.84 1.72 11.92
N VAL A 117 -14.94 2.64 10.95
CA VAL A 117 -16.05 3.60 10.88
C VAL A 117 -17.37 2.91 10.54
N GLU A 118 -17.34 1.89 9.68
CA GLU A 118 -18.51 1.12 9.27
C GLU A 118 -19.08 0.28 10.45
N THR A 119 -18.21 -0.43 11.18
CA THR A 119 -18.61 -1.18 12.38
C THR A 119 -19.16 -0.27 13.50
N LEU A 120 -18.62 0.95 13.65
CA LEU A 120 -19.13 1.92 14.63
C LEU A 120 -20.52 2.46 14.26
N LYS A 121 -20.84 2.58 12.96
CA LYS A 121 -22.19 2.96 12.50
C LYS A 121 -23.21 1.86 12.78
N GLU A 122 -22.88 0.60 12.47
CA GLU A 122 -23.76 -0.54 12.78
C GLU A 122 -24.05 -0.64 14.28
N ASN A 123 -23.03 -0.47 15.13
CA ASN A 123 -23.20 -0.50 16.59
C ASN A 123 -24.14 0.60 17.10
N LYS A 124 -24.10 1.79 16.50
CA LYS A 124 -25.01 2.89 16.85
C LYS A 124 -26.47 2.56 16.48
N GLU A 125 -26.69 1.95 15.32
CA GLU A 125 -28.03 1.54 14.89
C GLU A 125 -28.64 0.45 15.77
N TRP A 126 -27.83 -0.52 16.21
CA TRP A 126 -28.24 -1.55 17.16
C TRP A 126 -28.59 -0.97 18.53
N ALA A 127 -27.79 -0.04 19.05
CA ALA A 127 -28.04 0.63 20.33
C ALA A 127 -29.35 1.46 20.30
N LEU A 128 -29.57 2.22 19.23
CA LEU A 128 -30.79 3.02 19.04
C LEU A 128 -32.04 2.15 18.91
N ARG A 129 -31.94 1.00 18.23
CA ARG A 129 -33.03 0.02 18.15
C ARG A 129 -33.38 -0.57 19.53
N ARG A 130 -32.38 -0.86 20.37
CA ARG A 130 -32.59 -1.44 21.70
C ARG A 130 -33.26 -0.48 22.69
N VAL A 131 -32.90 0.80 22.64
CA VAL A 131 -33.56 1.84 23.45
C VAL A 131 -35.01 2.05 23.01
N ARG A 132 -35.29 2.00 21.71
CA ARG A 132 -36.65 2.15 21.17
C ARG A 132 -37.54 0.92 21.41
N SER A 133 -36.98 -0.28 21.54
CA SER A 133 -37.75 -1.51 21.77
C SER A 133 -38.04 -1.79 23.26
N ASN A 134 -37.31 -1.19 24.20
CA ASN A 134 -37.50 -1.40 25.64
C ASN A 134 -38.47 -0.40 26.30
N GLY A 135 -39.19 0.38 25.49
CA GLY A 135 -40.13 1.42 25.93
C GLY A 135 -41.60 1.12 25.63
N ARG A 136 -42.00 -0.16 25.48
CA ARG A 136 -43.40 -0.60 25.33
C ARG A 136 -43.71 -1.73 26.29
#